data_AF-A0A524D009-F1
#
_entry.id   AF-A0A524D009-F1
#
_cell.length_a   1.000
_cell.length_b   1.000
_cell.length_c   1.000
_cell.angle_alpha   90.00
_cell.angle_beta   90.00
_cell.angle_gamma   90.00
#
_symmetry.space_group_name_H-M   'P 1'
#
loop_
_entity.id
_entity.type
_entity.pdbx_description
1 polymer ?
#
loop_
_entity_poly.entity_id
_entity_poly.type
_entity_poly.pdbx_seq_one_letter_code
_entity_poly.pdbx_strand_id
1 'polypeptide(L)'
;MILGAQPSILWIWFYWNLFNGFSVSFFILFPFSFIFGVLILILFSAIISKFFLSIVNFIHPPKEGIFKRDGKDKDYCYWSLRSVIKKWPFWLARQLSISYIEIFLLRLFGAKIGKNCSLHEGWIDTEFVELGDNVKLGQGSLILSSLIVHDKLILKKTIIKKNAIISMHSVVLPGTKIEFNTVLDALSSTNIEQYLDQNSIYRGSPCRKVMKKKDIKNKSELRNLIFDKKEEDRYNKEILREEAKELAVPFHLYISSGWFIIGFSFVLPGFLFYVYIFGLLEPFLLSSFITINSLLNFTTSIILLTLPLIFIGLYLLHLFLVALFTRIFYKFADRRGPEQGVFDRNLDKESKILDYYHFRSFLFKYPIYVFIRSPFPWLINWELRFLGSNKIGKNSVIEECFLHSHINLGKNCYLGTYTHITNHLVDGVYGEENLTFFEINLGKDSVFEALTGALPGTEVGQDSTFIPIGSTVKFDELKGYATYSKFPASKLDKDEIKDRLGEELKNE
;
A
#
# COMPACT_ATOMS: atom_id res chain seq x y z
N MET A 1 18.11 8.05 2.03
CA MET A 1 18.61 7.23 0.91
C MET A 1 20.13 7.31 0.79
N ILE A 2 20.70 8.44 0.33
CA ILE A 2 22.14 8.56 0.00
C ILE A 2 23.06 8.30 1.20
N LEU A 3 22.88 9.04 2.30
CA LEU A 3 23.72 8.90 3.51
C LEU A 3 23.59 7.52 4.16
N GLY A 4 22.37 6.99 4.21
CA GLY A 4 22.10 5.67 4.78
C GLY A 4 22.71 4.50 3.99
N ALA A 5 23.02 4.70 2.71
CA ALA A 5 23.61 3.68 1.85
C ALA A 5 25.13 3.58 1.94
N GLN A 6 25.82 4.60 2.49
CA GLN A 6 27.29 4.62 2.53
C GLN A 6 27.89 3.40 3.25
N PRO A 7 27.39 2.98 4.42
CA PRO A 7 27.96 1.82 5.11
C PRO A 7 27.77 0.50 4.37
N SER A 8 26.64 0.33 3.66
CA SER A 8 26.45 -0.86 2.81
C SER A 8 27.38 -0.85 1.59
N ILE A 9 27.70 0.33 1.05
CA ILE A 9 28.66 0.48 -0.06
C ILE A 9 30.06 0.12 0.42
N LEU A 10 30.47 0.64 1.59
CA LEU A 10 31.74 0.29 2.21
C LEU A 10 31.84 -1.21 2.50
N TRP A 11 30.75 -1.85 2.93
CA TRP A 11 30.70 -3.29 3.11
C TRP A 11 30.91 -4.07 1.81
N ILE A 12 30.23 -3.68 0.73
CA ILE A 12 30.41 -4.32 -0.59
C ILE A 12 31.82 -4.11 -1.10
N TRP A 13 32.38 -2.92 -0.92
CA TRP A 13 33.77 -2.61 -1.27
C TRP A 13 34.75 -3.47 -0.47
N PHE A 14 34.55 -3.59 0.84
CA PHE A 14 35.35 -4.46 1.70
C PHE A 14 35.28 -5.92 1.22
N TYR A 15 34.07 -6.42 0.97
CA TYR A 15 33.85 -7.78 0.49
C TYR A 15 34.56 -8.05 -0.84
N TRP A 16 34.53 -7.08 -1.76
CA TRP A 16 35.21 -7.19 -3.06
C TRP A 16 36.72 -7.40 -2.91
N ASN A 17 37.34 -6.76 -1.91
CA ASN A 17 38.78 -6.88 -1.63
C ASN A 17 39.17 -8.15 -0.85
N LEU A 18 38.21 -8.90 -0.30
CA LEU A 18 38.52 -10.15 0.43
C LEU A 18 38.98 -11.28 -0.51
N PHE A 19 38.66 -11.19 -1.79
CA PHE A 19 38.98 -12.21 -2.78
C PHE A 19 39.86 -11.62 -3.88
N ASN A 20 40.85 -12.39 -4.33
CA ASN A 20 41.64 -12.04 -5.51
C ASN A 20 40.82 -12.34 -6.77
N GLY A 21 39.88 -11.46 -7.08
CA GLY A 21 38.97 -11.58 -8.23
C GLY A 21 37.82 -12.57 -8.04
N PHE A 22 37.23 -13.00 -9.16
CA PHE A 22 36.02 -13.84 -9.22
C PHE A 22 36.29 -15.32 -8.96
N SER A 23 36.79 -15.63 -7.77
CA SER A 23 36.98 -17.02 -7.31
C SER A 23 35.63 -17.74 -7.06
N VAL A 24 35.65 -19.07 -7.01
CA VAL A 24 34.45 -19.86 -6.63
C VAL A 24 33.93 -19.45 -5.25
N SER A 25 34.84 -19.22 -4.29
CA SER A 25 34.49 -18.76 -2.94
C SER A 25 33.81 -17.40 -2.92
N PHE A 26 34.17 -16.49 -3.84
CA PHE A 26 33.46 -15.22 -4.02
C PHE A 26 31.98 -15.47 -4.36
N PHE A 27 31.69 -16.26 -5.38
CA PHE A 27 30.29 -16.48 -5.77
C PHE A 27 29.47 -17.23 -4.71
N ILE A 28 30.08 -18.18 -3.98
CA ILE A 28 29.39 -18.91 -2.90
C ILE A 28 29.04 -17.99 -1.72
N LEU A 29 29.95 -17.07 -1.35
CA LEU A 29 29.76 -16.21 -0.17
C LEU A 29 29.00 -14.91 -0.49
N PHE A 30 28.91 -14.53 -1.77
CA PHE A 30 28.30 -13.27 -2.19
C PHE A 30 26.83 -13.12 -1.74
N PRO A 31 25.95 -14.15 -1.86
CA PRO A 31 24.57 -14.02 -1.38
C PRO A 31 24.45 -13.68 0.11
N PHE A 32 25.30 -14.29 0.96
CA PHE A 32 25.33 -14.01 2.40
C PHE A 32 25.83 -12.59 2.68
N SER A 33 26.90 -12.19 1.99
CA SER A 33 27.45 -10.82 2.07
C SER A 33 26.43 -9.78 1.59
N PHE A 34 25.69 -10.08 0.53
CA PHE A 34 24.65 -9.20 -0.01
C PHE A 34 23.50 -9.02 0.98
N ILE A 35 22.97 -10.11 1.55
CA ILE A 35 21.93 -10.04 2.59
C ILE A 35 22.43 -9.23 3.79
N PHE A 36 23.67 -9.44 4.23
CA PHE A 36 24.26 -8.65 5.32
C PHE A 36 24.38 -7.17 4.94
N GLY A 37 24.77 -6.85 3.71
CA GLY A 37 24.78 -5.49 3.18
C GLY A 37 23.39 -4.83 3.17
N VAL A 38 22.34 -5.59 2.85
CA VAL A 38 20.94 -5.11 2.92
C VAL A 38 20.54 -4.81 4.37
N LEU A 39 20.93 -5.66 5.33
CA LEU A 39 20.67 -5.40 6.76
C LEU A 39 21.39 -4.14 7.26
N ILE A 40 22.64 -3.93 6.84
CA ILE A 40 23.40 -2.69 7.11
C ILE A 40 22.65 -1.48 6.52
N LEU A 41 22.20 -1.58 5.27
CA LEU A 41 21.46 -0.51 4.59
C LEU A 41 20.19 -0.14 5.36
N ILE A 42 19.41 -1.12 5.82
CA ILE A 42 18.20 -0.89 6.63
C ILE A 42 18.56 -0.18 7.93
N LEU A 43 19.54 -0.70 8.67
CA LEU A 43 19.96 -0.15 9.97
C LEU A 43 20.43 1.30 9.86
N PHE A 44 21.34 1.59 8.94
CA PHE A 44 21.87 2.95 8.78
C PHE A 44 20.86 3.91 8.16
N SER A 45 20.01 3.43 7.26
CA SER A 45 18.86 4.21 6.80
C SER A 45 17.93 4.59 7.95
N ALA A 46 17.72 3.68 8.90
CA ALA A 46 16.92 3.93 10.09
C ALA A 46 17.58 4.94 11.04
N ILE A 47 18.89 4.82 11.28
CA ILE A 47 19.67 5.76 12.12
C ILE A 47 19.62 7.18 11.52
N ILE A 48 19.91 7.33 10.23
CA ILE A 48 19.88 8.64 9.56
C ILE A 48 18.47 9.23 9.58
N SER A 49 17.44 8.41 9.31
CA SER A 49 16.05 8.87 9.36
C SER A 49 15.66 9.29 10.77
N LYS A 50 16.12 8.56 11.81
CA LYS A 50 15.90 8.92 13.21
C LYS A 50 16.58 10.23 13.58
N PHE A 51 17.79 10.48 13.09
CA PHE A 51 18.49 11.76 13.27
C PHE A 51 17.67 12.93 12.72
N PHE A 52 17.22 12.86 11.47
CA PHE A 52 16.37 13.89 10.87
C PHE A 52 15.02 14.02 11.57
N LEU A 53 14.40 12.90 11.97
CA LEU A 53 13.16 12.92 12.73
C LEU A 53 13.34 13.63 14.08
N SER A 54 14.46 13.42 14.77
CA SER A 54 14.78 14.10 16.03
C SER A 54 14.94 15.61 15.83
N ILE A 55 15.60 16.06 14.75
CA ILE A 55 15.70 17.49 14.40
C ILE A 55 14.30 18.06 14.16
N VAL A 56 13.49 17.39 13.35
CA VAL A 56 12.14 17.84 13.03
C VAL A 56 11.26 17.91 14.28
N ASN A 57 11.33 16.91 15.16
CA ASN A 57 10.59 16.91 16.42
C ASN A 57 11.07 17.98 17.41
N PHE A 58 12.36 18.34 17.36
CA PHE A 58 12.90 19.45 18.15
C PHE A 58 12.37 20.80 17.66
N ILE A 59 12.29 21.00 16.33
CA ILE A 59 11.78 22.23 15.73
C ILE A 59 10.27 22.36 15.93
N HIS A 60 9.51 21.28 15.67
CA HIS A 60 8.06 21.27 15.77
C HIS A 60 7.57 19.91 16.28
N PRO A 61 7.34 19.78 17.60
CA PRO A 61 6.93 18.52 18.19
C PRO A 61 5.54 18.09 17.69
N PRO A 62 5.29 16.77 17.56
CA PRO A 62 3.99 16.28 17.16
C PRO A 62 2.94 16.62 18.22
N LYS A 63 1.74 17.02 17.77
CA LYS A 63 0.61 17.39 18.63
C LYS A 63 -0.64 16.65 18.20
N GLU A 64 -1.47 16.32 19.18
CA GLU A 64 -2.85 15.87 18.92
C GLU A 64 -3.73 17.09 18.62
N GLY A 65 -4.75 16.91 17.79
CA GLY A 65 -5.67 17.98 17.39
C GLY A 65 -6.28 17.78 16.01
N ILE A 66 -7.08 18.75 15.60
CA ILE A 66 -7.61 18.86 14.24
C ILE A 66 -6.89 20.02 13.55
N PHE A 67 -6.25 19.72 12.42
CA PHE A 67 -5.42 20.64 11.65
C PHE A 67 -5.97 20.79 10.25
N LYS A 68 -5.70 21.90 9.59
CA LYS A 68 -6.12 22.09 8.20
C LYS A 68 -5.16 21.35 7.27
N ARG A 69 -5.70 20.59 6.31
CA ARG A 69 -4.98 19.94 5.20
C ARG A 69 -4.57 20.98 4.14
N ASP A 70 -3.72 21.92 4.54
CA ASP A 70 -3.25 23.03 3.72
C ASP A 70 -1.73 23.18 3.90
N GLY A 71 -1.02 23.52 2.82
CA GLY A 71 0.42 23.81 2.84
C GLY A 71 0.81 25.02 3.71
N LYS A 72 -0.16 25.80 4.20
CA LYS A 72 0.05 26.88 5.17
C LYS A 72 -0.03 26.43 6.63
N ASP A 73 -0.71 25.31 6.90
CA ASP A 73 -0.83 24.77 8.26
C ASP A 73 0.47 24.04 8.61
N LYS A 74 1.16 24.55 9.63
CA LYS A 74 2.47 24.02 10.05
C LYS A 74 2.34 22.61 10.58
N ASP A 75 1.31 22.32 11.38
CA ASP A 75 1.13 21.00 11.99
C ASP A 75 0.90 19.92 10.92
N TYR A 76 0.08 20.21 9.90
CA TYR A 76 -0.09 19.35 8.73
C TYR A 76 1.21 19.14 7.94
N CYS A 77 1.94 20.22 7.66
CA CYS A 77 3.19 20.16 6.91
C CYS A 77 4.26 19.34 7.64
N TYR A 78 4.40 19.55 8.94
CA TYR A 78 5.35 18.82 9.77
C TYR A 78 4.96 17.36 9.97
N TRP A 79 3.67 17.04 10.07
CA TRP A 79 3.19 15.65 10.03
C TRP A 79 3.56 14.96 8.72
N SER A 80 3.30 15.62 7.59
CA SER A 80 3.66 15.11 6.26
C SER A 80 5.17 14.88 6.12
N LEU A 81 5.99 15.84 6.60
CA LEU A 81 7.45 15.74 6.59
C LEU A 81 7.94 14.55 7.42
N ARG A 82 7.39 14.32 8.61
CA ARG A 82 7.72 13.14 9.43
C ARG A 82 7.43 11.86 8.67
N SER A 83 6.25 11.74 8.07
CA SER A 83 5.86 10.57 7.25
C SER A 83 6.85 10.32 6.10
N VAL A 84 7.33 11.37 5.42
CA VAL A 84 8.36 11.25 4.36
C VAL A 84 9.70 10.76 4.91
N ILE A 85 10.18 11.32 6.04
CA ILE A 85 11.47 10.94 6.65
C ILE A 85 11.52 9.44 6.96
N LYS A 86 10.42 8.89 7.50
CA LYS A 86 10.33 7.50 7.94
C LYS A 86 10.19 6.51 6.76
N LYS A 87 9.76 6.97 5.59
CA LYS A 87 9.33 6.11 4.47
C LYS A 87 10.42 5.17 3.95
N TRP A 88 11.63 5.67 3.74
CA TRP A 88 12.72 4.90 3.14
C TRP A 88 13.12 3.65 3.94
N PRO A 89 13.43 3.72 5.25
CA PRO A 89 13.76 2.53 6.03
C PRO A 89 12.60 1.54 6.14
N PHE A 90 11.35 2.00 6.24
CA PHE A 90 10.18 1.10 6.20
C PHE A 90 10.06 0.38 4.86
N TRP A 91 10.22 1.11 3.75
CA TRP A 91 10.17 0.53 2.42
C TRP A 91 11.22 -0.57 2.24
N LEU A 92 12.45 -0.35 2.72
CA LEU A 92 13.53 -1.35 2.68
C LEU A 92 13.20 -2.58 3.54
N ALA A 93 12.75 -2.38 4.79
CA ALA A 93 12.46 -3.47 5.71
C ALA A 93 11.34 -4.38 5.20
N ARG A 94 10.32 -3.80 4.56
CA ARG A 94 9.18 -4.53 4.00
C ARG A 94 9.57 -5.43 2.81
N GLN A 95 10.69 -5.19 2.14
CA GLN A 95 11.17 -6.09 1.08
C GLN A 95 11.62 -7.46 1.60
N LEU A 96 11.96 -7.56 2.89
CA LEU A 96 12.41 -8.81 3.51
C LEU A 96 11.25 -9.61 4.14
N SER A 97 10.09 -8.99 4.34
CA SER A 97 8.94 -9.58 5.04
C SER A 97 9.27 -10.14 6.44
N ILE A 98 10.24 -9.54 7.14
CA ILE A 98 10.65 -9.93 8.50
C ILE A 98 9.98 -9.02 9.54
N SER A 99 8.93 -9.51 10.19
CA SER A 99 8.12 -8.74 11.16
C SER A 99 8.93 -8.09 12.30
N TYR A 100 10.00 -8.74 12.75
CA TYR A 100 10.84 -8.21 13.83
C TYR A 100 11.58 -6.91 13.45
N ILE A 101 11.98 -6.77 12.18
CA ILE A 101 12.63 -5.54 11.69
C ILE A 101 11.60 -4.41 11.64
N GLU A 102 10.38 -4.69 11.16
CA GLU A 102 9.31 -3.69 11.13
C GLU A 102 8.92 -3.23 12.54
N ILE A 103 8.76 -4.14 13.51
CA ILE A 103 8.51 -3.80 14.92
C ILE A 103 9.65 -2.93 15.49
N PHE A 104 10.90 -3.26 15.19
CA PHE A 104 12.05 -2.46 15.61
C PHE A 104 11.98 -1.03 15.05
N LEU A 105 11.68 -0.87 13.76
CA LEU A 105 11.53 0.44 13.13
C LEU A 105 10.35 1.22 13.70
N LEU A 106 9.18 0.60 13.88
CA LEU A 106 8.02 1.22 14.51
C LEU A 106 8.37 1.79 15.90
N ARG A 107 9.09 1.02 16.73
CA ARG A 107 9.59 1.48 18.03
C ARG A 107 10.58 2.62 17.91
N LEU A 108 11.54 2.53 16.99
CA LEU A 108 12.55 3.57 16.76
C LEU A 108 11.89 4.91 16.39
N PHE A 109 10.80 4.87 15.62
CA PHE A 109 10.09 6.04 15.11
C PHE A 109 8.93 6.57 15.97
N GLY A 110 8.69 5.97 17.15
CA GLY A 110 7.84 6.56 18.18
C GLY A 110 6.65 5.71 18.64
N ALA A 111 6.30 4.63 17.92
CA ALA A 111 5.23 3.75 18.33
C ALA A 111 5.66 2.92 19.55
N LYS A 112 4.80 2.82 20.56
CA LYS A 112 5.10 2.00 21.75
C LYS A 112 4.52 0.61 21.53
N ILE A 113 5.34 -0.36 21.18
CA ILE A 113 4.88 -1.73 20.91
C ILE A 113 5.42 -2.69 21.97
N GLY A 114 4.52 -3.36 22.68
CA GLY A 114 4.82 -4.36 23.69
C GLY A 114 5.51 -5.62 23.16
N LYS A 115 5.79 -6.57 24.04
CA LYS A 115 6.45 -7.85 23.73
C LYS A 115 5.48 -8.79 23.01
N ASN A 116 6.03 -9.71 22.20
CA ASN A 116 5.30 -10.80 21.54
C ASN A 116 4.07 -10.34 20.72
N CYS A 117 4.13 -9.13 20.16
CA CYS A 117 3.09 -8.67 19.24
C CYS A 117 3.26 -9.34 17.87
N SER A 118 2.15 -9.65 17.21
CA SER A 118 2.15 -10.11 15.82
C SER A 118 1.39 -9.11 14.95
N LEU A 119 2.05 -8.59 13.92
CA LEU A 119 1.50 -7.52 13.09
C LEU A 119 0.82 -8.01 11.80
N HIS A 120 1.20 -9.20 11.28
CA HIS A 120 0.63 -9.84 10.08
C HIS A 120 0.25 -8.88 8.92
N GLU A 121 1.17 -8.04 8.43
CA GLU A 121 0.88 -7.03 7.37
C GLU A 121 -0.19 -5.98 7.73
N GLY A 122 -0.42 -5.74 9.01
CA GLY A 122 -1.24 -4.63 9.50
C GLY A 122 -0.56 -3.28 9.26
N TRP A 123 -1.34 -2.29 8.85
CA TRP A 123 -0.90 -0.91 8.71
C TRP A 123 -0.94 -0.21 10.07
N ILE A 124 0.16 0.42 10.48
CA ILE A 124 0.26 1.04 11.80
C ILE A 124 0.89 2.41 11.66
N ASP A 125 0.20 3.43 12.17
CA ASP A 125 0.77 4.76 12.29
C ASP A 125 1.93 4.76 13.31
N THR A 126 2.98 5.48 12.96
CA THR A 126 4.23 5.51 13.75
C THR A 126 4.19 6.50 14.90
N GLU A 127 3.29 7.50 14.84
CA GLU A 127 3.13 8.53 15.85
C GLU A 127 1.84 8.26 16.62
N PHE A 128 1.81 8.55 17.92
CA PHE A 128 0.61 8.43 18.75
C PHE A 128 -0.07 7.04 18.76
N VAL A 129 0.70 5.96 18.60
CA VAL A 129 0.19 4.59 18.73
C VAL A 129 0.87 3.86 19.90
N GLU A 130 0.07 3.23 20.75
CA GLU A 130 0.54 2.35 21.83
C GLU A 130 -0.15 0.98 21.75
N LEU A 131 0.64 -0.08 21.58
CA LEU A 131 0.22 -1.48 21.61
C LEU A 131 0.83 -2.15 22.84
N GLY A 132 0.00 -2.79 23.66
CA GLY A 132 0.42 -3.59 24.81
C GLY A 132 1.05 -4.93 24.42
N ASP A 133 1.43 -5.73 25.42
CA ASP A 133 2.01 -7.06 25.19
C ASP A 133 1.02 -8.05 24.56
N ASN A 134 1.51 -8.96 23.72
CA ASN A 134 0.75 -10.01 23.05
C ASN A 134 -0.45 -9.50 22.22
N VAL A 135 -0.40 -8.27 21.70
CA VAL A 135 -1.42 -7.80 20.74
C VAL A 135 -1.26 -8.52 19.42
N LYS A 136 -2.38 -8.96 18.83
CA LYS A 136 -2.41 -9.65 17.54
C LYS A 136 -3.22 -8.82 16.55
N LEU A 137 -2.58 -8.43 15.45
CA LEU A 137 -3.22 -7.75 14.34
C LEU A 137 -3.43 -8.76 13.19
N GLY A 138 -4.60 -8.73 12.58
CA GLY A 138 -4.93 -9.52 11.40
C GLY A 138 -4.47 -8.84 10.12
N GLN A 139 -4.42 -9.62 9.04
CA GLN A 139 -3.99 -9.11 7.73
C GLN A 139 -4.83 -7.91 7.26
N GLY A 140 -4.16 -6.88 6.76
CA GLY A 140 -4.82 -5.67 6.27
C GLY A 140 -5.59 -4.89 7.33
N SER A 141 -5.40 -5.15 8.62
CA SER A 141 -5.91 -4.28 9.68
C SER A 141 -5.19 -2.93 9.69
N LEU A 142 -5.87 -1.86 10.07
CA LEU A 142 -5.31 -0.51 10.12
C LEU A 142 -5.42 0.06 11.53
N ILE A 143 -4.28 0.40 12.12
CA ILE A 143 -4.18 1.09 13.42
C ILE A 143 -3.81 2.54 13.16
N LEU A 144 -4.83 3.39 13.14
CA LEU A 144 -4.69 4.79 12.76
C LEU A 144 -4.60 5.68 13.99
N SER A 145 -3.67 6.63 13.95
CA SER A 145 -3.67 7.82 14.79
C SER A 145 -3.93 9.09 13.99
N SER A 146 -3.97 8.97 12.66
CA SER A 146 -4.32 10.02 11.72
C SER A 146 -5.53 9.64 10.86
N LEU A 147 -6.39 10.62 10.56
CA LEU A 147 -7.51 10.48 9.62
C LEU A 147 -7.72 11.80 8.88
N ILE A 148 -7.99 11.74 7.58
CA ILE A 148 -8.34 12.89 6.75
C ILE A 148 -9.86 12.89 6.55
N VAL A 149 -10.48 14.03 6.84
CA VAL A 149 -11.90 14.25 6.59
C VAL A 149 -12.02 15.64 5.97
N HIS A 150 -12.53 15.72 4.74
CA HIS A 150 -12.59 16.95 3.96
C HIS A 150 -11.22 17.67 3.87
N ASP A 151 -11.15 18.93 4.30
CA ASP A 151 -9.93 19.73 4.36
C ASP A 151 -9.22 19.64 5.72
N LYS A 152 -9.52 18.63 6.55
CA LYS A 152 -8.97 18.48 7.90
C LYS A 152 -8.17 17.19 8.06
N LEU A 153 -7.10 17.29 8.83
CA LEU A 153 -6.31 16.19 9.37
C LEU A 153 -6.60 16.08 10.87
N ILE A 154 -7.08 14.91 11.31
CA ILE A 154 -7.31 14.59 12.71
C ILE A 154 -6.13 13.77 13.20
N LEU A 155 -5.47 14.20 14.28
CA LEU A 155 -4.41 13.44 14.95
C LEU A 155 -4.81 13.17 16.40
N LYS A 156 -5.00 11.90 16.76
CA LYS A 156 -5.33 11.49 18.13
C LYS A 156 -4.68 10.17 18.50
N LYS A 157 -4.33 10.03 19.78
CA LYS A 157 -3.60 8.88 20.29
C LYS A 157 -4.45 7.63 20.44
N THR A 158 -4.04 6.57 19.76
CA THR A 158 -4.68 5.27 19.77
C THR A 158 -3.94 4.32 20.72
N ILE A 159 -4.68 3.71 21.65
CA ILE A 159 -4.13 2.85 22.70
C ILE A 159 -4.83 1.49 22.66
N ILE A 160 -4.05 0.43 22.47
CA ILE A 160 -4.52 -0.96 22.46
C ILE A 160 -3.80 -1.71 23.56
N LYS A 161 -4.53 -2.18 24.57
CA LYS A 161 -3.96 -2.87 25.74
C LYS A 161 -3.59 -4.32 25.43
N LYS A 162 -2.89 -4.93 26.39
CA LYS A 162 -2.33 -6.28 26.27
C LYS A 162 -3.39 -7.34 25.94
N ASN A 163 -3.00 -8.38 25.20
CA ASN A 163 -3.83 -9.49 24.73
C ASN A 163 -5.03 -9.12 23.83
N ALA A 164 -5.11 -7.89 23.33
CA ALA A 164 -6.14 -7.53 22.37
C ALA A 164 -5.91 -8.19 21.00
N ILE A 165 -6.99 -8.48 20.29
CA ILE A 165 -6.99 -9.04 18.93
C ILE A 165 -7.75 -8.09 18.01
N ILE A 166 -7.07 -7.61 16.98
CA ILE A 166 -7.64 -6.76 15.94
C ILE A 166 -7.68 -7.61 14.68
N SER A 167 -8.87 -7.98 14.21
CA SER A 167 -9.04 -8.98 13.16
C SER A 167 -8.79 -8.41 11.75
N MET A 168 -8.82 -9.29 10.75
CA MET A 168 -8.53 -8.96 9.34
C MET A 168 -9.40 -7.81 8.82
N HIS A 169 -8.79 -6.88 8.08
CA HIS A 169 -9.45 -5.71 7.49
C HIS A 169 -10.34 -4.91 8.46
N SER A 170 -9.92 -4.81 9.72
CA SER A 170 -10.55 -3.90 10.68
C SER A 170 -9.82 -2.57 10.76
N VAL A 171 -10.54 -1.50 11.09
CA VAL A 171 -10.00 -0.13 11.15
C VAL A 171 -10.16 0.43 12.56
N VAL A 172 -9.05 0.72 13.21
CA VAL A 172 -9.03 1.41 14.50
C VAL A 172 -8.79 2.90 14.23
N LEU A 173 -9.84 3.70 14.39
CA LEU A 173 -9.81 5.15 14.15
C LEU A 173 -9.04 5.91 15.26
N PRO A 174 -8.56 7.13 14.96
CA PRO A 174 -7.79 7.94 15.91
C PRO A 174 -8.46 8.12 17.27
N GLY A 175 -7.66 8.08 18.35
CA GLY A 175 -8.14 8.29 19.71
C GLY A 175 -8.76 7.05 20.37
N THR A 176 -8.96 5.96 19.63
CA THR A 176 -9.59 4.74 20.14
C THR A 176 -8.78 4.14 21.30
N LYS A 177 -9.49 3.69 22.35
CA LYS A 177 -8.93 2.97 23.49
C LYS A 177 -9.52 1.57 23.56
N ILE A 178 -8.70 0.55 23.33
CA ILE A 178 -9.09 -0.86 23.36
C ILE A 178 -8.48 -1.52 24.59
N GLU A 179 -9.32 -2.00 25.50
CA GLU A 179 -8.88 -2.56 26.77
C GLU A 179 -8.36 -4.00 26.68
N PHE A 180 -7.94 -4.51 27.84
CA PHE A 180 -7.36 -5.84 28.00
C PHE A 180 -8.22 -6.95 27.38
N ASN A 181 -7.58 -7.83 26.61
CA ASN A 181 -8.18 -9.06 26.11
C ASN A 181 -9.45 -8.83 25.26
N THR A 182 -9.55 -7.68 24.61
CA THR A 182 -10.68 -7.30 23.76
C THR A 182 -10.46 -7.73 22.31
N VAL A 183 -11.53 -8.08 21.61
CA VAL A 183 -11.50 -8.48 20.19
C VAL A 183 -12.28 -7.48 19.37
N LEU A 184 -11.65 -6.88 18.36
CA LEU A 184 -12.32 -6.23 17.25
C LEU A 184 -12.44 -7.25 16.12
N ASP A 185 -13.66 -7.59 15.74
CA ASP A 185 -13.95 -8.61 14.74
C ASP A 185 -13.56 -8.15 13.32
N ALA A 186 -13.51 -9.09 12.37
CA ALA A 186 -13.12 -8.80 10.99
C ALA A 186 -14.09 -7.78 10.36
N LEU A 187 -13.57 -6.97 9.42
CA LEU A 187 -14.36 -5.95 8.70
C LEU A 187 -15.15 -5.00 9.63
N SER A 188 -14.60 -4.72 10.81
CA SER A 188 -15.20 -3.81 11.79
C SER A 188 -14.38 -2.52 11.91
N SER A 189 -15.03 -1.40 12.17
CA SER A 189 -14.34 -0.12 12.42
C SER A 189 -14.80 0.53 13.71
N THR A 190 -13.89 1.22 14.40
CA THR A 190 -14.27 2.04 15.56
C THR A 190 -14.75 3.42 15.13
N ASN A 191 -15.36 4.16 16.05
CA ASN A 191 -15.51 5.62 15.95
C ASN A 191 -14.23 6.30 16.45
N ILE A 192 -14.05 7.58 16.11
CA ILE A 192 -13.01 8.41 16.73
C ILE A 192 -13.22 8.42 18.25
N GLU A 193 -12.14 8.24 19.01
CA GLU A 193 -12.15 8.21 20.48
C GLU A 193 -13.02 7.12 21.13
N GLN A 194 -13.43 6.10 20.39
CA GLN A 194 -14.25 5.03 20.94
C GLN A 194 -13.51 4.24 22.02
N TYR A 195 -14.22 3.91 23.10
CA TYR A 195 -13.72 3.05 24.17
C TYR A 195 -14.30 1.64 24.04
N LEU A 196 -13.43 0.63 23.96
CA LEU A 196 -13.79 -0.78 23.86
C LEU A 196 -13.42 -1.50 25.16
N ASP A 197 -14.44 -1.99 25.87
CA ASP A 197 -14.31 -2.61 27.19
C ASP A 197 -13.50 -3.90 27.18
N GLN A 198 -12.87 -4.19 28.32
CA GLN A 198 -12.10 -5.42 28.54
C GLN A 198 -12.93 -6.68 28.37
N ASN A 199 -12.27 -7.79 28.02
CA ASN A 199 -12.87 -9.12 27.89
C ASN A 199 -14.18 -9.10 27.07
N SER A 200 -14.18 -8.37 25.96
CA SER A 200 -15.36 -8.17 25.13
C SER A 200 -15.05 -8.37 23.65
N ILE A 201 -16.08 -8.65 22.86
CA ILE A 201 -16.01 -8.77 21.41
C ILE A 201 -16.87 -7.66 20.80
N TYR A 202 -16.29 -6.91 19.87
CA TYR A 202 -16.92 -5.83 19.14
C TYR A 202 -17.01 -6.17 17.65
N ARG A 203 -18.14 -5.87 17.01
CA ARG A 203 -18.39 -6.15 15.59
C ARG A 203 -19.17 -5.01 14.94
N GLY A 204 -18.88 -4.73 13.66
CA GLY A 204 -19.62 -3.81 12.79
C GLY A 204 -18.85 -2.53 12.44
N SER A 205 -19.42 -1.71 11.55
CA SER A 205 -18.98 -0.34 11.24
C SER A 205 -20.19 0.61 11.41
N PRO A 206 -20.34 1.26 12.57
CA PRO A 206 -19.37 1.33 13.66
C PRO A 206 -19.50 0.10 14.55
N CYS A 207 -18.41 -0.27 15.21
CA CYS A 207 -18.42 -1.48 16.00
C CYS A 207 -19.23 -1.29 17.29
N ARG A 208 -20.02 -2.31 17.64
CA ARG A 208 -20.74 -2.37 18.92
C ARG A 208 -20.36 -3.64 19.66
N LYS A 209 -20.42 -3.59 20.98
CA LYS A 209 -20.18 -4.78 21.81
C LYS A 209 -21.27 -5.82 21.52
N VAL A 210 -20.87 -6.98 21.01
CA VAL A 210 -21.80 -8.08 20.71
C VAL A 210 -21.85 -9.11 21.84
N MET A 211 -20.74 -9.35 22.52
CA MET A 211 -20.71 -10.27 23.65
C MET A 211 -19.49 -10.05 24.55
N LYS A 212 -19.57 -10.57 25.78
CA LYS A 212 -18.40 -10.74 26.64
C LYS A 212 -17.59 -11.93 26.14
N LYS A 213 -16.27 -11.75 26.04
CA LYS A 213 -15.33 -12.82 25.76
C LYS A 213 -15.26 -13.73 26.98
N LYS A 214 -15.68 -14.98 26.82
CA LYS A 214 -15.51 -16.03 27.83
C LYS A 214 -14.17 -16.72 27.60
N ASP A 215 -13.47 -17.07 28.67
CA ASP A 215 -12.28 -17.92 28.57
C ASP A 215 -12.69 -19.31 28.11
N ILE A 216 -12.10 -19.77 27.00
CA ILE A 216 -12.30 -21.13 26.51
C ILE A 216 -11.50 -22.07 27.40
N LYS A 217 -12.15 -22.67 28.39
CA LYS A 217 -11.52 -23.56 29.36
C LYS A 217 -11.14 -24.93 28.77
N ASN A 218 -11.80 -25.38 27.71
CA ASN A 218 -11.63 -26.71 27.14
C ASN A 218 -11.26 -26.65 25.65
N LYS A 219 -9.95 -26.65 25.35
CA LYS A 219 -9.43 -26.64 23.97
C LYS A 219 -9.88 -27.88 23.16
N SER A 220 -10.09 -29.02 23.83
CA SER A 220 -10.57 -30.27 23.23
C SER A 220 -11.98 -30.13 22.67
N GLU A 221 -12.86 -29.43 23.39
CA GLU A 221 -14.25 -29.23 22.99
C GLU A 221 -14.37 -28.23 21.83
N LEU A 222 -13.54 -27.18 21.82
CA LEU A 222 -13.43 -26.27 20.67
C LEU A 222 -12.87 -26.99 19.43
N ARG A 223 -11.86 -27.85 19.61
CA ARG A 223 -11.31 -28.68 18.53
C ARG A 223 -12.42 -29.56 17.96
N ASN A 224 -13.17 -30.25 18.81
CA ASN A 224 -14.29 -31.05 18.34
C ASN A 224 -15.32 -30.17 17.62
N LEU A 225 -15.78 -29.04 18.17
CA LEU A 225 -16.71 -28.12 17.48
C LEU A 225 -16.24 -27.64 16.10
N ILE A 226 -14.94 -27.39 15.89
CA ILE A 226 -14.39 -26.93 14.61
C ILE A 226 -14.22 -28.09 13.63
N PHE A 227 -13.76 -29.26 14.11
CA PHE A 227 -13.35 -30.38 13.27
C PHE A 227 -14.37 -31.55 13.22
N ASP A 228 -15.43 -31.56 14.04
CA ASP A 228 -16.56 -32.53 13.97
C ASP A 228 -17.56 -32.19 12.86
N LYS A 229 -17.42 -31.04 12.19
CA LYS A 229 -18.03 -30.92 10.87
C LYS A 229 -17.30 -31.88 9.95
N LYS A 230 -17.85 -33.09 9.81
CA LYS A 230 -17.57 -33.95 8.66
C LYS A 230 -17.74 -33.08 7.42
N GLU A 231 -16.68 -32.91 6.65
CA GLU A 231 -16.78 -32.48 5.27
C GLU A 231 -17.49 -33.59 4.47
N GLU A 232 -18.80 -33.70 4.65
CA GLU A 232 -19.68 -34.37 3.70
C GLU A 232 -20.10 -33.33 2.68
N ASP A 233 -19.17 -33.06 1.76
CA ASP A 233 -19.44 -32.79 0.35
C ASP A 233 -18.10 -32.92 -0.39
N ARG A 234 -17.78 -34.14 -0.83
CA ARG A 234 -16.78 -34.30 -1.87
C ARG A 234 -17.35 -33.67 -3.13
N TYR A 235 -16.93 -32.45 -3.43
CA TYR A 235 -17.20 -31.82 -4.71
C TYR A 235 -16.93 -32.83 -5.83
N ASN A 236 -17.94 -33.09 -6.66
CA ASN A 236 -17.78 -33.97 -7.80
C ASN A 236 -16.69 -33.40 -8.70
N LYS A 237 -15.61 -34.16 -8.94
CA LYS A 237 -14.48 -33.72 -9.78
C LYS A 237 -14.92 -33.37 -11.20
N GLU A 238 -16.05 -33.89 -11.66
CA GLU A 238 -16.64 -33.51 -12.94
C GLU A 238 -17.23 -32.10 -12.94
N ILE A 239 -17.76 -31.61 -11.81
CA ILE A 239 -18.23 -30.21 -11.66
C ILE A 239 -17.05 -29.23 -11.64
N LEU A 240 -15.86 -29.69 -11.27
CA LEU A 240 -14.62 -28.90 -11.24
C LEU A 240 -13.86 -28.90 -12.57
N ARG A 241 -14.35 -29.60 -13.60
CA ARG A 241 -13.76 -29.56 -14.94
C ARG A 241 -14.28 -28.33 -15.67
N GLU A 242 -13.46 -27.29 -15.69
CA GLU A 242 -13.67 -26.11 -16.52
C GLU A 242 -13.20 -26.44 -17.95
N GLU A 243 -14.10 -26.37 -18.94
CA GLU A 243 -13.69 -26.43 -20.34
C GLU A 243 -13.02 -25.11 -20.72
N ALA A 244 -11.70 -25.14 -20.89
CA ALA A 244 -10.93 -23.94 -21.26
C ALA A 244 -11.19 -23.58 -22.72
N LYS A 245 -11.97 -22.54 -22.96
CA LYS A 245 -12.20 -21.95 -24.27
C LYS A 245 -10.97 -21.21 -24.79
N GLU A 246 -10.78 -21.21 -26.11
CA GLU A 246 -9.81 -20.35 -26.78
C GLU A 246 -10.22 -18.85 -26.70
N LEU A 247 -9.26 -17.99 -26.30
CA LEU A 247 -9.46 -16.54 -26.20
C LEU A 247 -9.24 -15.88 -27.57
N ALA A 248 -10.07 -14.91 -27.97
CA ALA A 248 -9.88 -14.17 -29.23
C ALA A 248 -8.63 -13.27 -29.20
N VAL A 249 -8.14 -12.91 -28.01
CA VAL A 249 -6.76 -12.44 -27.82
C VAL A 249 -5.92 -13.65 -27.45
N PRO A 250 -5.03 -14.12 -28.34
CA PRO A 250 -4.27 -15.32 -28.06
C PRO A 250 -3.43 -15.19 -26.79
N PHE A 251 -3.37 -16.25 -25.98
CA PHE A 251 -2.62 -16.26 -24.72
C PHE A 251 -1.13 -15.90 -24.89
N HIS A 252 -0.53 -16.22 -26.05
CA HIS A 252 0.84 -15.82 -26.36
C HIS A 252 1.03 -14.29 -26.44
N LEU A 253 -0.01 -13.50 -26.74
CA LEU A 253 0.05 -12.03 -26.68
C LEU A 253 0.13 -11.52 -25.23
N TYR A 254 -0.56 -12.17 -24.29
CA TYR A 254 -0.44 -11.87 -22.87
C TYR A 254 0.99 -12.12 -22.39
N ILE A 255 1.53 -13.31 -22.67
CA ILE A 255 2.90 -13.67 -22.27
C ILE A 255 3.92 -12.75 -22.93
N SER A 256 3.85 -12.55 -24.25
CA SER A 256 4.84 -11.75 -24.98
C SER A 256 4.82 -10.28 -24.56
N SER A 257 3.64 -9.67 -24.39
CA SER A 257 3.55 -8.29 -23.90
C SER A 257 4.04 -8.16 -22.45
N GLY A 258 3.67 -9.08 -21.57
CA GLY A 258 4.15 -9.11 -20.19
C GLY A 258 5.68 -9.28 -20.12
N TRP A 259 6.23 -10.23 -20.86
CA TRP A 259 7.68 -10.47 -20.94
C TRP A 259 8.41 -9.29 -21.56
N PHE A 260 7.82 -8.62 -22.56
CA PHE A 260 8.41 -7.41 -23.13
C PHE A 260 8.44 -6.27 -22.12
N ILE A 261 7.31 -5.96 -21.47
CA ILE A 261 7.22 -4.87 -20.49
C ILE A 261 8.18 -5.12 -19.32
N ILE A 262 8.17 -6.33 -18.76
CA ILE A 262 8.98 -6.67 -17.59
C ILE A 262 10.45 -6.84 -17.99
N GLY A 263 10.75 -7.65 -19.00
CA GLY A 263 12.12 -8.00 -19.39
C GLY A 263 12.87 -6.85 -20.05
N PHE A 264 12.31 -6.24 -21.10
CA PHE A 264 13.02 -5.18 -21.83
C PHE A 264 13.19 -3.91 -21.02
N SER A 265 12.34 -3.67 -20.01
CA SER A 265 12.52 -2.50 -19.13
C SER A 265 13.76 -2.59 -18.24
N PHE A 266 14.40 -3.77 -18.13
CA PHE A 266 15.69 -3.95 -17.46
C PHE A 266 16.89 -3.96 -18.39
N VAL A 267 16.72 -4.11 -19.71
CA VAL A 267 17.86 -4.27 -20.65
C VAL A 267 18.76 -3.04 -20.66
N LEU A 268 18.18 -1.85 -20.89
CA LEU A 268 18.97 -0.61 -20.93
C LEU A 268 19.51 -0.23 -19.54
N PRO A 269 18.71 -0.20 -18.45
CA PRO A 269 19.24 0.03 -17.10
C PRO A 269 20.31 -0.99 -16.70
N GLY A 270 20.13 -2.26 -17.04
CA GLY A 270 21.08 -3.34 -16.76
C GLY A 270 22.39 -3.19 -17.52
N PHE A 271 22.34 -2.80 -18.80
CA PHE A 271 23.54 -2.48 -19.58
C PHE A 271 24.29 -1.28 -18.98
N LEU A 272 23.59 -0.20 -18.65
CA LEU A 272 24.20 0.97 -18.02
C LEU A 272 24.77 0.65 -16.63
N PHE A 273 24.07 -0.18 -15.85
CA PHE A 273 24.56 -0.71 -14.58
C PHE A 273 25.86 -1.49 -14.77
N TYR A 274 25.90 -2.40 -15.76
CA TYR A 274 27.11 -3.17 -16.08
C TYR A 274 28.29 -2.27 -16.45
N VAL A 275 28.07 -1.31 -17.37
CA VAL A 275 29.10 -0.34 -17.77
C VAL A 275 29.57 0.49 -16.58
N TYR A 276 28.65 0.88 -15.68
CA TYR A 276 29.02 1.62 -14.48
C TYR A 276 29.83 0.78 -13.49
N ILE A 277 29.44 -0.46 -13.22
CA ILE A 277 30.15 -1.36 -12.31
C ILE A 277 31.55 -1.66 -12.84
N PHE A 278 31.70 -2.12 -14.09
CA PHE A 278 32.97 -2.59 -14.61
C PHE A 278 33.83 -1.52 -15.28
N GLY A 279 33.21 -0.45 -15.79
CA GLY A 279 33.93 0.67 -16.41
C GLY A 279 34.34 1.76 -15.43
N LEU A 280 33.66 1.88 -14.28
CA LEU A 280 33.92 2.94 -13.31
C LEU A 280 34.16 2.41 -11.90
N LEU A 281 33.25 1.63 -11.32
CA LEU A 281 33.38 1.24 -9.91
C LEU A 281 34.51 0.28 -9.65
N GLU A 282 34.65 -0.76 -10.46
CA GLU A 282 35.74 -1.73 -10.33
C GLU A 282 37.12 -1.06 -10.40
N PRO A 283 37.47 -0.32 -11.46
CA PRO A 283 38.83 0.21 -11.59
C PRO A 283 39.14 1.36 -10.63
N PHE A 284 38.15 2.19 -10.28
CA PHE A 284 38.38 3.41 -9.48
C PHE A 284 38.00 3.28 -8.00
N LEU A 285 37.26 2.25 -7.61
CA LEU A 285 36.83 2.04 -6.22
C LEU A 285 37.15 0.60 -5.76
N LEU A 286 36.47 -0.40 -6.33
CA LEU A 286 36.39 -1.74 -5.74
C LEU A 286 37.74 -2.46 -5.72
N SER A 287 38.61 -2.23 -6.70
CA SER A 287 39.94 -2.86 -6.79
C SER A 287 41.02 -2.15 -5.97
N SER A 288 40.68 -1.05 -5.31
CA SER A 288 41.56 -0.38 -4.36
C SER A 288 41.26 -0.81 -2.92
N PHE A 289 42.27 -0.90 -2.06
CA PHE A 289 42.05 -1.21 -0.64
C PHE A 289 41.44 -0.03 0.13
N ILE A 290 40.59 -0.35 1.10
CA ILE A 290 40.02 0.64 2.03
C ILE A 290 41.12 1.09 3.00
N THR A 291 41.52 2.36 2.90
CA THR A 291 42.49 3.04 3.77
C THR A 291 42.00 4.45 4.06
N ILE A 292 42.56 5.13 5.08
CA ILE A 292 42.22 6.53 5.36
C ILE A 292 42.52 7.41 4.13
N ASN A 293 43.63 7.15 3.44
CA ASN A 293 44.01 7.88 2.23
C ASN A 293 43.03 7.64 1.07
N SER A 294 42.53 6.41 0.88
CA SER A 294 41.55 6.14 -0.18
C SER A 294 40.19 6.75 0.13
N LEU A 295 39.79 6.84 1.40
CA LEU A 295 38.56 7.54 1.81
C LEU A 295 38.65 9.06 1.65
N LEU A 296 39.82 9.66 1.93
CA LEU A 296 40.04 11.10 1.77
C LEU A 296 40.32 11.51 0.31
N ASN A 297 40.49 10.55 -0.59
CA ASN A 297 40.67 10.83 -2.01
C ASN A 297 39.41 11.50 -2.58
N PHE A 298 39.62 12.60 -3.32
CA PHE A 298 38.54 13.39 -3.91
C PHE A 298 37.67 12.58 -4.89
N THR A 299 38.30 11.76 -5.74
CA THR A 299 37.61 10.89 -6.70
C THR A 299 36.74 9.86 -5.98
N THR A 300 37.29 9.18 -4.95
CA THR A 300 36.53 8.23 -4.12
C THR A 300 35.32 8.89 -3.49
N SER A 301 35.49 10.09 -2.92
CA SER A 301 34.40 10.85 -2.28
C SER A 301 33.27 11.18 -3.27
N ILE A 302 33.62 11.58 -4.50
CA ILE A 302 32.64 11.81 -5.56
C ILE A 302 31.90 10.52 -5.92
N ILE A 303 32.60 9.40 -6.09
CA ILE A 303 32.00 8.11 -6.42
C ILE A 303 31.02 7.68 -5.32
N LEU A 304 31.42 7.74 -4.06
CA LEU A 304 30.58 7.38 -2.92
C LEU A 304 29.30 8.23 -2.83
N LEU A 305 29.39 9.53 -3.13
CA LEU A 305 28.24 10.43 -3.14
C LEU A 305 27.30 10.18 -4.33
N THR A 306 27.87 9.93 -5.51
CA THR A 306 27.11 9.79 -6.77
C THR A 306 26.53 8.39 -6.98
N LEU A 307 27.13 7.35 -6.40
CA LEU A 307 26.69 5.97 -6.59
C LEU A 307 25.21 5.71 -6.22
N PRO A 308 24.70 6.15 -5.04
CA PRO A 308 23.27 6.02 -4.75
C PRO A 308 22.38 6.78 -5.74
N LEU A 309 22.83 7.94 -6.23
CA LEU A 309 22.09 8.75 -7.19
C LEU A 309 21.99 8.06 -8.55
N ILE A 310 23.09 7.43 -8.99
CA ILE A 310 23.12 6.66 -10.24
C ILE A 310 22.17 5.46 -10.15
N PHE A 311 22.16 4.72 -9.04
CA PHE A 311 21.19 3.63 -8.85
C PHE A 311 19.73 4.11 -8.82
N ILE A 312 19.45 5.26 -8.19
CA ILE A 312 18.13 5.89 -8.26
C ILE A 312 17.77 6.22 -9.71
N GLY A 313 18.70 6.82 -10.47
CA GLY A 313 18.52 7.16 -11.88
C GLY A 313 18.23 5.94 -12.76
N LEU A 314 18.99 4.85 -12.58
CA LEU A 314 18.77 3.59 -13.30
C LEU A 314 17.41 2.97 -12.97
N TYR A 315 17.00 3.01 -11.70
CA TYR A 315 15.69 2.53 -11.30
C TYR A 315 14.54 3.40 -11.86
N LEU A 316 14.69 4.72 -11.87
CA LEU A 316 13.72 5.62 -12.50
C LEU A 316 13.64 5.41 -14.01
N LEU A 317 14.76 5.12 -14.67
CA LEU A 317 14.78 4.74 -16.09
C LEU A 317 14.02 3.43 -16.32
N HIS A 318 14.20 2.43 -15.46
CA HIS A 318 13.41 1.20 -15.49
C HIS A 318 11.91 1.49 -15.36
N LEU A 319 11.48 2.27 -14.36
CA LEU A 319 10.07 2.66 -14.19
C LEU A 319 9.51 3.38 -15.43
N PHE A 320 10.29 4.29 -16.01
CA PHE A 320 9.92 4.98 -17.23
C PHE A 320 9.72 4.01 -18.41
N LEU A 321 10.63 3.04 -18.60
CA LEU A 321 10.51 2.03 -19.65
C LEU A 321 9.32 1.11 -19.44
N VAL A 322 9.01 0.72 -18.20
CA VAL A 322 7.78 -0.02 -17.86
C VAL A 322 6.56 0.76 -18.34
N ALA A 323 6.44 2.04 -17.97
CA ALA A 323 5.31 2.88 -18.38
C ALA A 323 5.26 3.08 -19.91
N LEU A 324 6.41 3.28 -20.56
CA LEU A 324 6.52 3.45 -22.01
C LEU A 324 6.04 2.20 -22.76
N PHE A 325 6.54 1.03 -22.39
CA PHE A 325 6.18 -0.23 -23.05
C PHE A 325 4.72 -0.58 -22.78
N THR A 326 4.24 -0.43 -21.55
CA THR A 326 2.80 -0.59 -21.23
C THR A 326 1.95 0.32 -22.10
N ARG A 327 2.31 1.60 -22.25
CA ARG A 327 1.55 2.54 -23.08
C ARG A 327 1.43 2.09 -24.54
N ILE A 328 2.49 1.52 -25.11
CA ILE A 328 2.49 1.02 -26.50
C ILE A 328 1.47 -0.11 -26.67
N PHE A 329 1.54 -1.15 -25.82
CA PHE A 329 0.61 -2.27 -25.87
C PHE A 329 -0.81 -1.85 -25.49
N TYR A 330 -0.94 -0.98 -24.48
CA TYR A 330 -2.24 -0.52 -24.02
C TYR A 330 -2.95 0.29 -25.10
N LYS A 331 -2.28 1.22 -25.79
CA LYS A 331 -2.89 1.97 -26.91
C LYS A 331 -3.40 1.05 -28.03
N PHE A 332 -2.71 -0.07 -28.27
CA PHE A 332 -3.15 -1.07 -29.24
C PHE A 332 -4.41 -1.82 -28.77
N ALA A 333 -4.46 -2.22 -27.50
CA ALA A 333 -5.60 -2.88 -26.87
C ALA A 333 -6.80 -1.93 -26.68
N ASP A 334 -6.52 -0.67 -26.39
CA ASP A 334 -7.50 0.38 -26.15
C ASP A 334 -8.29 0.73 -27.40
N ARG A 335 -7.67 0.72 -28.57
CA ARG A 335 -8.37 0.89 -29.86
C ARG A 335 -9.33 -0.24 -30.22
N ARG A 336 -9.28 -1.39 -29.53
CA ARG A 336 -10.01 -2.63 -29.91
C ARG A 336 -10.95 -3.16 -28.84
N GLY A 337 -10.80 -2.72 -27.59
CA GLY A 337 -11.67 -3.10 -26.49
C GLY A 337 -12.91 -2.20 -26.37
N PRO A 338 -13.71 -2.38 -25.31
CA PRO A 338 -14.94 -1.64 -25.11
C PRO A 338 -14.69 -0.16 -24.79
N GLU A 339 -15.64 0.71 -25.17
CA GLU A 339 -15.67 2.11 -24.73
C GLU A 339 -16.29 2.21 -23.33
N GLN A 340 -17.62 2.12 -23.22
CA GLN A 340 -18.37 1.94 -21.96
C GLN A 340 -19.66 1.17 -22.26
N GLY A 341 -20.16 0.38 -21.32
CA GLY A 341 -21.38 -0.39 -21.52
C GLY A 341 -21.52 -1.59 -20.60
N VAL A 342 -22.64 -2.30 -20.78
CA VAL A 342 -22.88 -3.62 -20.20
C VAL A 342 -22.70 -4.64 -21.32
N PHE A 343 -21.80 -5.58 -21.11
CA PHE A 343 -21.42 -6.59 -22.10
C PHE A 343 -21.81 -7.98 -21.62
N ASP A 344 -22.50 -8.74 -22.45
CA ASP A 344 -22.75 -10.16 -22.20
C ASP A 344 -21.41 -10.90 -22.08
N ARG A 345 -21.20 -11.54 -20.93
CA ARG A 345 -20.04 -12.36 -20.61
C ARG A 345 -20.42 -13.83 -20.75
N ASN A 346 -20.92 -14.21 -21.91
CA ASN A 346 -21.10 -15.60 -22.27
C ASN A 346 -19.72 -16.27 -22.44
N LEU A 347 -19.33 -17.10 -21.47
CA LEU A 347 -18.04 -17.78 -21.48
C LEU A 347 -17.93 -18.83 -22.59
N ASP A 348 -19.04 -19.31 -23.16
CA ASP A 348 -19.06 -20.31 -24.22
C ASP A 348 -18.85 -19.70 -25.62
N LYS A 349 -18.97 -18.37 -25.78
CA LYS A 349 -18.86 -17.68 -27.07
C LYS A 349 -17.68 -16.73 -27.12
N GLU A 350 -16.89 -16.75 -28.19
CA GLU A 350 -15.81 -15.79 -28.40
C GLU A 350 -16.34 -14.35 -28.50
N SER A 351 -15.74 -13.44 -27.75
CA SER A 351 -16.08 -12.02 -27.76
C SER A 351 -14.81 -11.19 -27.79
N LYS A 352 -14.51 -10.67 -28.98
CA LYS A 352 -13.35 -9.81 -29.21
C LYS A 352 -13.31 -8.63 -28.24
N ILE A 353 -14.46 -8.02 -27.95
CA ILE A 353 -14.58 -6.89 -27.04
C ILE A 353 -14.17 -7.30 -25.62
N LEU A 354 -14.71 -8.40 -25.11
CA LEU A 354 -14.42 -8.92 -23.77
C LEU A 354 -12.94 -9.35 -23.64
N ASP A 355 -12.39 -9.98 -24.67
CA ASP A 355 -11.00 -10.45 -24.66
C ASP A 355 -10.01 -9.28 -24.67
N TYR A 356 -10.30 -8.20 -25.41
CA TYR A 356 -9.50 -6.98 -25.34
C TYR A 356 -9.67 -6.23 -24.01
N TYR A 357 -10.83 -6.31 -23.36
CA TYR A 357 -11.00 -5.82 -21.98
C TYR A 357 -10.11 -6.59 -20.98
N HIS A 358 -10.08 -7.92 -21.06
CA HIS A 358 -9.21 -8.74 -20.22
C HIS A 358 -7.73 -8.44 -20.50
N PHE A 359 -7.37 -8.24 -21.77
CA PHE A 359 -6.01 -7.88 -22.15
C PHE A 359 -5.59 -6.51 -21.60
N ARG A 360 -6.44 -5.49 -21.71
CA ARG A 360 -6.22 -4.18 -21.06
C ARG A 360 -6.01 -4.32 -19.55
N SER A 361 -6.84 -5.11 -18.90
CA SER A 361 -6.76 -5.36 -17.46
C SER A 361 -5.46 -6.06 -17.07
N PHE A 362 -5.00 -7.03 -17.87
CA PHE A 362 -3.69 -7.65 -17.68
C PHE A 362 -2.54 -6.64 -17.78
N LEU A 363 -2.55 -5.77 -18.80
CA LEU A 363 -1.50 -4.78 -19.04
C LEU A 363 -1.34 -3.77 -17.89
N PHE A 364 -2.39 -3.54 -17.10
CA PHE A 364 -2.39 -2.60 -15.97
C PHE A 364 -1.82 -3.18 -14.67
N LYS A 365 -1.82 -4.52 -14.49
CA LYS A 365 -1.47 -5.15 -13.21
C LYS A 365 -0.03 -4.87 -12.76
N TYR A 366 0.93 -5.19 -13.62
CA TYR A 366 2.35 -5.01 -13.31
C TYR A 366 2.78 -3.55 -13.13
N PRO A 367 2.46 -2.61 -14.05
CA PRO A 367 2.92 -1.23 -13.91
C PRO A 367 2.32 -0.55 -12.67
N ILE A 368 1.02 -0.69 -12.38
CA ILE A 368 0.43 -0.18 -11.13
C ILE A 368 1.17 -0.76 -9.92
N TYR A 369 1.36 -2.08 -9.88
CA TYR A 369 2.05 -2.75 -8.78
C TYR A 369 3.45 -2.20 -8.55
N VAL A 370 4.27 -2.09 -9.60
CA VAL A 370 5.64 -1.62 -9.49
C VAL A 370 5.72 -0.16 -9.04
N PHE A 371 4.83 0.70 -9.54
CA PHE A 371 4.82 2.11 -9.14
C PHE A 371 4.35 2.28 -7.68
N ILE A 372 3.25 1.65 -7.27
CA ILE A 372 2.75 1.71 -5.89
C ILE A 372 3.76 1.10 -4.89
N ARG A 373 4.44 0.01 -5.26
CA ARG A 373 5.44 -0.65 -4.39
C ARG A 373 6.84 -0.06 -4.51
N SER A 374 7.06 0.93 -5.37
CA SER A 374 8.37 1.59 -5.51
C SER A 374 8.70 2.45 -4.27
N PRO A 375 9.96 2.87 -4.07
CA PRO A 375 10.29 3.89 -3.07
C PRO A 375 9.73 5.29 -3.44
N PHE A 376 9.16 5.44 -4.64
CA PHE A 376 8.65 6.69 -5.20
C PHE A 376 7.15 6.58 -5.60
N PRO A 377 6.25 6.13 -4.70
CA PRO A 377 4.89 5.75 -5.10
C PRO A 377 4.03 6.92 -5.56
N TRP A 378 4.41 8.17 -5.27
CA TRP A 378 3.74 9.36 -5.82
C TRP A 378 3.85 9.47 -7.35
N LEU A 379 4.76 8.72 -7.98
CA LEU A 379 4.86 8.62 -9.43
C LEU A 379 3.66 7.90 -10.06
N ILE A 380 2.84 7.18 -9.27
CA ILE A 380 1.62 6.53 -9.76
C ILE A 380 0.68 7.53 -10.46
N ASN A 381 0.59 8.75 -9.94
CA ASN A 381 -0.20 9.81 -10.56
C ASN A 381 0.29 10.16 -11.97
N TRP A 382 1.62 10.16 -12.17
CA TRP A 382 2.21 10.40 -13.47
C TRP A 382 1.99 9.21 -14.40
N GLU A 383 2.20 7.99 -13.91
CA GLU A 383 2.03 6.75 -14.67
C GLU A 383 0.60 6.61 -15.21
N LEU A 384 -0.42 6.73 -14.34
CA LEU A 384 -1.83 6.62 -14.73
C LEU A 384 -2.21 7.66 -15.81
N ARG A 385 -1.70 8.91 -15.70
CA ARG A 385 -1.88 9.94 -16.74
C ARG A 385 -1.13 9.62 -18.02
N PHE A 386 0.09 9.10 -17.89
CA PHE A 386 0.97 8.81 -19.02
C PHE A 386 0.43 7.66 -19.87
N LEU A 387 -0.14 6.63 -19.24
CA LEU A 387 -0.81 5.52 -19.94
C LEU A 387 -2.03 6.01 -20.75
N GLY A 388 -2.71 7.04 -20.27
CA GLY A 388 -3.71 7.80 -21.03
C GLY A 388 -5.17 7.42 -20.79
N SER A 389 -5.44 6.35 -20.03
CA SER A 389 -6.80 5.91 -19.71
C SER A 389 -7.41 6.56 -18.47
N ASN A 390 -6.62 7.31 -17.70
CA ASN A 390 -7.04 7.90 -16.43
C ASN A 390 -6.82 9.41 -16.45
N LYS A 391 -7.70 10.16 -15.79
CA LYS A 391 -7.55 11.60 -15.59
C LYS A 391 -7.31 11.87 -14.11
N ILE A 392 -6.04 12.08 -13.75
CA ILE A 392 -5.66 12.32 -12.35
C ILE A 392 -5.31 13.78 -12.12
N GLY A 393 -6.10 14.48 -11.31
CA GLY A 393 -5.90 15.87 -10.94
C GLY A 393 -4.57 16.12 -10.21
N LYS A 394 -4.16 17.40 -10.19
CA LYS A 394 -2.94 17.84 -9.49
C LYS A 394 -3.14 17.72 -7.98
N ASN A 395 -2.03 17.47 -7.27
CA ASN A 395 -1.96 17.34 -5.80
C ASN A 395 -2.80 16.20 -5.20
N SER A 396 -3.38 15.32 -6.03
CA SER A 396 -4.09 14.16 -5.53
C SER A 396 -3.10 13.14 -4.98
N VAL A 397 -3.46 12.46 -3.91
CA VAL A 397 -2.64 11.46 -3.23
C VAL A 397 -3.30 10.10 -3.39
N ILE A 398 -2.52 9.13 -3.82
CA ILE A 398 -2.93 7.74 -3.97
C ILE A 398 -1.98 6.92 -3.11
N GLU A 399 -2.52 6.27 -2.07
CA GLU A 399 -1.78 5.33 -1.24
C GLU A 399 -1.78 3.92 -1.86
N GLU A 400 -1.70 2.87 -1.05
CA GLU A 400 -1.81 1.49 -1.54
C GLU A 400 -3.27 1.13 -1.87
N CYS A 401 -3.71 1.55 -3.05
CA CYS A 401 -5.07 1.35 -3.55
C CYS A 401 -5.16 0.24 -4.61
N PHE A 402 -6.35 -0.30 -4.78
CA PHE A 402 -6.71 -1.11 -5.94
C PHE A 402 -7.34 -0.20 -7.00
N LEU A 403 -6.59 0.02 -8.08
CA LEU A 403 -6.95 0.95 -9.15
C LEU A 403 -6.95 0.25 -10.51
N HIS A 404 -7.70 0.84 -11.43
CA HIS A 404 -7.78 0.38 -12.81
C HIS A 404 -7.79 1.57 -13.79
N SER A 405 -8.16 1.31 -15.04
CA SER A 405 -8.35 2.31 -16.10
C SER A 405 -9.65 3.09 -15.93
N HIS A 406 -9.83 4.18 -16.69
CA HIS A 406 -11.06 4.98 -16.75
C HIS A 406 -11.50 5.56 -15.39
N ILE A 407 -10.53 5.95 -14.57
CA ILE A 407 -10.74 6.67 -13.31
C ILE A 407 -10.45 8.15 -13.53
N ASN A 408 -11.46 8.98 -13.30
CA ASN A 408 -11.38 10.43 -13.34
C ASN A 408 -11.36 10.97 -11.90
N LEU A 409 -10.18 11.35 -11.43
CA LEU A 409 -9.94 11.91 -10.10
C LEU A 409 -9.74 13.43 -10.22
N GLY A 410 -10.54 14.21 -9.49
CA GLY A 410 -10.40 15.66 -9.38
C GLY A 410 -9.06 16.12 -8.78
N LYS A 411 -8.90 17.44 -8.61
CA LYS A 411 -7.72 18.03 -7.95
C LYS A 411 -7.78 17.81 -6.44
N ASN A 412 -6.61 17.68 -5.80
CA ASN A 412 -6.43 17.56 -4.35
C ASN A 412 -7.19 16.39 -3.68
N CYS A 413 -7.57 15.35 -4.44
CA CYS A 413 -8.25 14.20 -3.87
C CYS A 413 -7.30 13.32 -3.06
N TYR A 414 -7.85 12.49 -2.16
CA TYR A 414 -7.09 11.53 -1.39
C TYR A 414 -7.74 10.14 -1.51
N LEU A 415 -6.96 9.14 -1.92
CA LEU A 415 -7.36 7.73 -1.89
C LEU A 415 -6.46 7.00 -0.87
N GLY A 416 -7.05 6.61 0.26
CA GLY A 416 -6.37 5.98 1.37
C GLY A 416 -6.09 4.49 1.16
N THR A 417 -5.28 3.93 2.04
CA THR A 417 -4.85 2.52 1.99
C THR A 417 -6.02 1.53 1.86
N TYR A 418 -5.91 0.59 0.92
CA TYR A 418 -6.92 -0.40 0.54
C TYR A 418 -8.23 0.15 -0.03
N THR A 419 -8.27 1.41 -0.48
CA THR A 419 -9.38 1.91 -1.29
C THR A 419 -9.47 1.13 -2.59
N HIS A 420 -10.68 0.74 -2.99
CA HIS A 420 -10.95 0.03 -4.24
C HIS A 420 -11.83 0.85 -5.17
N ILE A 421 -11.22 1.45 -6.20
CA ILE A 421 -11.94 2.21 -7.23
C ILE A 421 -11.92 1.38 -8.51
N THR A 422 -13.08 0.87 -8.93
CA THR A 422 -13.18 -0.05 -10.07
C THR A 422 -14.18 0.41 -11.13
N ASN A 423 -13.69 0.61 -12.35
CA ASN A 423 -14.49 0.92 -13.52
C ASN A 423 -15.24 -0.30 -14.09
N HIS A 424 -15.09 -1.49 -13.49
CA HIS A 424 -15.80 -2.68 -13.92
C HIS A 424 -16.35 -3.53 -12.77
N LEU A 425 -17.40 -4.29 -13.05
CA LEU A 425 -17.95 -5.31 -12.17
C LEU A 425 -18.51 -6.45 -13.03
N VAL A 426 -18.22 -7.69 -12.63
CA VAL A 426 -18.87 -8.87 -13.20
C VAL A 426 -20.13 -9.15 -12.40
N ASP A 427 -21.27 -9.04 -13.07
CA ASP A 427 -22.60 -9.32 -12.55
C ASP A 427 -22.93 -10.79 -12.82
N GLY A 428 -22.73 -11.67 -11.83
CA GLY A 428 -23.17 -13.07 -11.95
C GLY A 428 -22.60 -14.01 -10.91
N VAL A 429 -23.42 -14.98 -10.50
CA VAL A 429 -22.99 -16.22 -9.82
C VAL A 429 -23.69 -17.45 -10.45
N TYR A 430 -24.87 -17.31 -11.08
CA TYR A 430 -25.68 -18.43 -11.59
C TYR A 430 -26.68 -18.05 -12.73
N GLY A 431 -26.24 -17.86 -13.99
CA GLY A 431 -27.20 -17.86 -15.12
C GLY A 431 -26.78 -17.10 -16.37
N GLU A 432 -26.56 -15.79 -16.27
CA GLU A 432 -26.05 -14.93 -17.34
C GLU A 432 -25.09 -13.92 -16.72
N GLU A 433 -23.80 -14.07 -16.99
CA GLU A 433 -22.79 -13.16 -16.46
C GLU A 433 -22.73 -11.93 -17.37
N ASN A 434 -22.84 -10.73 -16.80
CA ASN A 434 -22.62 -9.48 -17.54
C ASN A 434 -21.39 -8.75 -17.00
N LEU A 435 -20.58 -8.18 -17.87
CA LEU A 435 -19.53 -7.24 -17.49
C LEU A 435 -20.09 -5.83 -17.59
N THR A 436 -20.31 -5.18 -16.45
CA THR A 436 -20.52 -3.73 -16.42
C THR A 436 -19.16 -3.03 -16.51
N PHE A 437 -18.98 -2.12 -17.47
CA PHE A 437 -17.76 -1.33 -17.65
C PHE A 437 -18.10 0.15 -17.88
N PHE A 438 -17.88 0.99 -16.87
CA PHE A 438 -18.16 2.42 -16.92
C PHE A 438 -17.10 3.19 -16.16
N GLU A 439 -16.77 4.39 -16.64
CA GLU A 439 -15.83 5.26 -15.95
C GLU A 439 -16.34 5.68 -14.57
N ILE A 440 -15.42 6.08 -13.70
CA ILE A 440 -15.76 6.64 -12.38
C ILE A 440 -15.32 8.11 -12.36
N ASN A 441 -16.20 8.98 -11.88
CA ASN A 441 -15.96 10.41 -11.75
C ASN A 441 -15.95 10.82 -10.27
N LEU A 442 -14.77 11.16 -9.75
CA LEU A 442 -14.59 11.66 -8.39
C LEU A 442 -14.26 13.16 -8.43
N GLY A 443 -15.12 13.98 -7.80
CA GLY A 443 -14.99 15.43 -7.74
C GLY A 443 -13.68 15.92 -7.12
N LYS A 444 -13.39 17.22 -7.28
CA LYS A 444 -12.24 17.84 -6.61
C LYS A 444 -12.40 17.76 -5.09
N ASP A 445 -11.27 17.71 -4.39
CA ASP A 445 -11.20 17.69 -2.93
C ASP A 445 -11.90 16.47 -2.28
N SER A 446 -12.30 15.46 -3.05
CA SER A 446 -12.90 14.23 -2.51
C SER A 446 -11.88 13.35 -1.79
N VAL A 447 -12.29 12.79 -0.66
CA VAL A 447 -11.48 11.96 0.23
C VAL A 447 -12.13 10.58 0.33
N PHE A 448 -11.38 9.54 0.01
CA PHE A 448 -11.76 8.15 0.23
C PHE A 448 -10.81 7.58 1.26
N GLU A 449 -11.30 7.37 2.48
CA GLU A 449 -10.49 6.80 3.55
C GLU A 449 -10.25 5.31 3.39
N ALA A 450 -9.44 4.74 4.28
CA ALA A 450 -9.05 3.34 4.19
C ALA A 450 -10.24 2.37 4.09
N LEU A 451 -10.08 1.31 3.29
CA LEU A 451 -11.12 0.29 3.05
C LEU A 451 -12.46 0.88 2.57
N THR A 452 -12.42 1.88 1.68
CA THR A 452 -13.59 2.38 0.97
C THR A 452 -13.64 1.89 -0.47
N GLY A 453 -14.79 2.04 -1.14
CA GLY A 453 -14.96 1.58 -2.53
C GLY A 453 -15.85 2.46 -3.39
N ALA A 454 -15.58 2.46 -4.69
CA ALA A 454 -16.47 3.00 -5.71
C ALA A 454 -16.64 1.98 -6.85
N LEU A 455 -17.90 1.66 -7.14
CA LEU A 455 -18.31 0.74 -8.20
C LEU A 455 -18.47 1.47 -9.56
N PRO A 456 -18.61 0.74 -10.68
CA PRO A 456 -18.64 1.32 -12.03
C PRO A 456 -19.76 2.35 -12.22
N GLY A 457 -19.47 3.42 -12.97
CA GLY A 457 -20.43 4.47 -13.30
C GLY A 457 -20.73 5.44 -12.15
N THR A 458 -20.03 5.31 -11.03
CA THR A 458 -20.20 6.21 -9.88
C THR A 458 -19.75 7.64 -10.21
N GLU A 459 -20.59 8.60 -9.83
CA GLU A 459 -20.30 10.03 -9.83
C GLU A 459 -20.34 10.59 -8.41
N VAL A 460 -19.24 11.18 -7.97
CA VAL A 460 -19.11 11.80 -6.65
C VAL A 460 -18.87 13.29 -6.81
N GLY A 461 -19.75 14.08 -6.21
CA GLY A 461 -19.59 15.53 -6.14
C GLY A 461 -18.30 15.97 -5.43
N GLN A 462 -17.94 17.23 -5.62
CA GLN A 462 -16.75 17.81 -5.01
C GLN A 462 -16.84 17.85 -3.47
N ASP A 463 -15.69 17.80 -2.82
CA ASP A 463 -15.56 17.94 -1.37
C ASP A 463 -16.43 16.94 -0.61
N SER A 464 -16.36 15.67 -1.03
CA SER A 464 -17.06 14.56 -0.39
C SER A 464 -16.09 13.63 0.29
N THR A 465 -16.40 13.19 1.51
CA THR A 465 -15.57 12.28 2.29
C THR A 465 -16.26 10.94 2.48
N PHE A 466 -15.61 9.85 2.11
CA PHE A 466 -16.03 8.50 2.47
C PHE A 466 -15.21 8.04 3.68
N ILE A 467 -15.87 7.82 4.82
CA ILE A 467 -15.21 7.27 6.00
C ILE A 467 -15.06 5.73 5.85
N PRO A 468 -14.14 5.09 6.61
CA PRO A 468 -13.80 3.69 6.40
C PRO A 468 -14.97 2.71 6.36
N ILE A 469 -14.81 1.64 5.56
CA ILE A 469 -15.80 0.56 5.39
C ILE A 469 -17.11 1.08 4.78
N GLY A 470 -17.00 1.98 3.80
CA GLY A 470 -18.12 2.47 2.98
C GLY A 470 -17.87 2.22 1.49
N SER A 471 -18.91 1.87 0.73
CA SER A 471 -18.78 1.70 -0.72
C SER A 471 -20.06 2.07 -1.46
N THR A 472 -19.92 2.62 -2.66
CA THR A 472 -21.04 2.88 -3.57
C THR A 472 -21.58 1.59 -4.18
N VAL A 473 -22.75 1.65 -4.79
CA VAL A 473 -23.22 0.70 -5.82
C VAL A 473 -22.94 1.23 -7.22
N LYS A 474 -23.24 0.44 -8.25
CA LYS A 474 -23.08 0.85 -9.65
C LYS A 474 -23.96 2.05 -9.97
N PHE A 475 -23.43 3.00 -10.74
CA PHE A 475 -24.16 4.19 -11.19
C PHE A 475 -24.67 5.11 -10.05
N ASP A 476 -24.01 5.07 -8.89
CA ASP A 476 -24.37 5.97 -7.78
C ASP A 476 -24.01 7.42 -8.13
N GLU A 477 -25.00 8.31 -8.02
CA GLU A 477 -24.80 9.76 -8.12
C GLU A 477 -24.88 10.41 -6.73
N LEU A 478 -23.71 10.79 -6.21
CA LEU A 478 -23.56 11.29 -4.85
C LEU A 478 -23.28 12.79 -4.86
N LYS A 479 -24.04 13.54 -4.07
CA LYS A 479 -23.89 15.00 -3.90
C LYS A 479 -22.50 15.37 -3.35
N GLY A 480 -22.07 16.58 -3.68
CA GLY A 480 -20.87 17.19 -3.08
C GLY A 480 -21.11 17.68 -1.65
N TYR A 481 -20.03 18.08 -0.96
CA TYR A 481 -20.06 18.67 0.38
C TYR A 481 -20.80 17.78 1.39
N ALA A 482 -20.37 16.53 1.46
CA ALA A 482 -21.01 15.52 2.28
C ALA A 482 -20.06 14.43 2.74
N THR A 483 -20.29 13.94 3.95
CA THR A 483 -19.69 12.72 4.47
C THR A 483 -20.58 11.51 4.18
N TYR A 484 -19.98 10.43 3.66
CA TYR A 484 -20.61 9.17 3.26
C TYR A 484 -20.04 7.99 4.05
N SER A 485 -20.88 6.98 4.30
CA SER A 485 -20.50 5.70 4.89
C SER A 485 -21.48 4.60 4.46
N LYS A 486 -21.30 3.39 4.99
CA LYS A 486 -22.14 2.19 4.77
C LYS A 486 -22.01 1.62 3.34
N PHE A 487 -22.63 0.46 3.14
CA PHE A 487 -22.80 -0.17 1.83
C PHE A 487 -24.27 -0.61 1.71
N PRO A 488 -25.05 -0.08 0.74
CA PRO A 488 -24.70 1.02 -0.17
C PRO A 488 -24.34 2.32 0.55
N ALA A 489 -23.55 3.17 -0.11
CA ALA A 489 -23.11 4.44 0.45
C ALA A 489 -24.30 5.37 0.69
N SER A 490 -24.39 5.92 1.90
CA SER A 490 -25.41 6.90 2.28
C SER A 490 -24.77 8.12 2.92
N LYS A 491 -25.32 9.30 2.62
CA LYS A 491 -24.93 10.54 3.29
C LYS A 491 -25.24 10.43 4.78
N LEU A 492 -24.28 10.77 5.63
CA LEU A 492 -24.48 10.85 7.07
C LEU A 492 -25.18 12.15 7.44
N ASP A 493 -26.09 12.08 8.40
CA ASP A 493 -26.62 13.28 9.04
C ASP A 493 -25.63 13.86 10.08
N LYS A 494 -25.95 15.04 10.61
CA LYS A 494 -25.07 15.74 11.56
C LYS A 494 -24.83 14.93 12.85
N ASP A 495 -25.84 14.20 13.32
CA ASP A 495 -25.72 13.45 14.56
C ASP A 495 -24.95 12.14 14.34
N GLU A 496 -25.09 11.51 13.18
CA GLU A 496 -24.24 10.41 12.73
C GLU A 496 -22.78 10.86 12.55
N ILE A 497 -22.54 12.02 11.94
CA ILE A 497 -21.17 12.58 11.80
C ILE A 497 -20.58 12.84 13.18
N LYS A 498 -21.34 13.47 14.08
CA LYS A 498 -20.94 13.69 15.47
C LYS A 498 -20.59 12.39 16.18
N ASP A 499 -21.39 11.33 16.01
CA ASP A 499 -21.14 10.02 16.63
C ASP A 499 -19.87 9.36 16.08
N ARG A 500 -19.67 9.41 14.75
CA ARG A 500 -18.55 8.75 14.06
C ARG A 500 -17.22 9.49 14.22
N LEU A 501 -17.25 10.81 14.08
CA LEU A 501 -16.07 11.65 13.91
C LEU A 501 -15.86 12.66 15.05
N GLY A 502 -16.86 12.86 15.91
CA GLY A 502 -16.81 13.78 17.06
C GLY A 502 -17.51 15.12 16.82
N GLU A 503 -17.76 15.87 17.90
CA GLU A 503 -18.53 17.13 17.89
C GLU A 503 -17.93 18.20 16.97
N GLU A 504 -16.60 18.30 16.93
CA GLU A 504 -15.87 19.32 16.17
C GLU A 504 -16.08 19.21 14.64
N LEU A 505 -16.59 18.07 14.17
CA LEU A 505 -16.83 17.77 12.75
C LEU A 505 -18.32 17.67 12.41
N LYS A 506 -19.22 17.94 13.36
CA LYS A 506 -20.67 17.81 13.19
C LYS A 506 -21.26 18.50 11.94
N ASN A 507 -20.62 19.58 11.47
CA ASN A 507 -21.10 20.40 10.37
C ASN A 507 -20.41 20.10 9.02
N GLU A 508 -19.52 19.12 8.97
CA GLU A 508 -18.76 18.74 7.76
C GLU A 508 -19.54 17.85 6.79
#